data_AF-A0A7F8RHB7-F1
#
_entry.id   AF-A0A7F8RHB7-F1
#
_cell.length_a   1.000
_cell.length_b   1.000
_cell.length_c   1.000
_cell.angle_alpha   90.00
_cell.angle_beta   90.00
_cell.angle_gamma   90.00
#
_symmetry.space_group_name_H-M   'P 1'
#
loop_
_entity.id
_entity.type
_entity.pdbx_description
1 polymer ?
#
loop_
_entity_poly.entity_id
_entity_poly.type
_entity_poly.pdbx_seq_one_letter_code
_entity_poly.pdbx_strand_id
1 'polypeptide(L)'
;MVKNEAEFADIFVCVFANCLLLPDRRVYPSQRRSHLLSPRLLLRTGSHDSFSYWVDEKSPVGPDQTAAIKRLARISLVKKLMKKWSVTQNLTFREQLEAGIRYFDLRVSSKPGDADQEIYFIHGLFGIKVWDGLMEIDSFLTQHPQEIVFLDFNHFYAMDEAHHKRLVLRIQEAFGNKLCSACRVESMTLRALWEKKCQVLIFYHCPFYKQYPFLWPGKKIPAPWANTTSVSKLVLFLETTLSERAPRGSFHVSQAILTPRVKTIARGLVGGLKNTLVHR
;
A
#
# COMPACT_ATOMS: atom_id res chain seq x y z
N MET A 1 11.61 26.24 -24.76
CA MET A 1 11.45 26.39 -23.29
C MET A 1 10.68 25.16 -22.81
N VAL A 2 11.39 24.04 -22.62
CA VAL A 2 10.79 22.72 -22.34
C VAL A 2 10.73 22.55 -20.83
N LYS A 3 9.50 22.53 -20.27
CA LYS A 3 9.23 22.08 -18.90
C LYS A 3 9.54 20.59 -18.84
N ASN A 4 10.64 20.22 -18.17
CA ASN A 4 10.96 18.84 -17.82
C ASN A 4 10.25 18.52 -16.50
N GLU A 5 9.03 18.00 -16.59
CA GLU A 5 8.35 17.34 -15.49
C GLU A 5 9.06 16.00 -15.23
N ALA A 6 9.43 15.76 -13.96
CA ALA A 6 10.07 14.54 -13.55
C ALA A 6 8.99 13.50 -13.20
N GLU A 7 8.67 12.60 -14.14
CA GLU A 7 7.92 11.37 -13.87
C GLU A 7 8.73 10.50 -12.91
N PHE A 8 8.27 10.41 -11.66
CA PHE A 8 8.57 9.28 -10.79
C PHE A 8 7.85 8.07 -11.38
N ALA A 9 8.52 6.90 -11.40
CA ALA A 9 7.92 5.67 -11.91
C ALA A 9 6.58 5.41 -11.20
N ASP A 10 5.49 5.44 -11.97
CA ASP A 10 4.17 5.03 -11.50
C ASP A 10 4.26 3.61 -10.95
N ILE A 11 4.14 3.48 -9.63
CA ILE A 11 4.12 2.18 -8.97
C ILE A 11 2.73 1.57 -9.15
N PHE A 12 2.60 0.66 -10.13
CA PHE A 12 1.39 -0.12 -10.30
C PHE A 12 1.42 -1.38 -9.42
N VAL A 13 0.53 -1.44 -8.43
CA VAL A 13 0.20 -2.68 -7.73
C VAL A 13 -1.14 -3.17 -8.26
N CYS A 14 -1.24 -4.44 -8.63
CA CYS A 14 -2.51 -5.06 -9.03
C CYS A 14 -2.98 -6.00 -7.93
N VAL A 15 -4.24 -5.93 -7.54
CA VAL A 15 -4.83 -6.87 -6.57
C VAL A 15 -5.85 -7.75 -7.26
N PHE A 16 -5.63 -9.05 -7.18
CA PHE A 16 -6.49 -10.09 -7.72
C PHE A 16 -7.21 -10.80 -6.58
N ALA A 17 -8.52 -10.99 -6.71
CA ALA A 17 -9.25 -11.94 -5.89
C ALA A 17 -9.87 -13.00 -6.80
N ASN A 18 -9.78 -14.28 -6.44
CA ASN A 18 -10.57 -15.33 -7.12
C ASN A 18 -12.01 -15.27 -6.59
N CYS A 19 -12.72 -14.22 -7.00
CA CYS A 19 -14.07 -13.89 -6.59
C CYS A 19 -14.96 -13.70 -7.83
N LEU A 20 -16.18 -14.23 -7.76
CA LEU A 20 -17.15 -14.23 -8.85
C LEU A 20 -17.75 -12.84 -9.05
N LEU A 21 -17.12 -12.01 -9.89
CA LEU A 21 -17.59 -10.64 -10.12
C LEU A 21 -17.52 -10.28 -11.60
N LEU A 22 -18.69 -10.18 -12.23
CA LEU A 22 -18.87 -9.50 -13.51
C LEU A 22 -19.10 -8.01 -13.21
N PRO A 23 -18.29 -7.09 -13.75
CA PRO A 23 -18.62 -5.66 -13.65
C PRO A 23 -19.92 -5.36 -14.41
N ASP A 24 -20.78 -4.51 -13.84
CA ASP A 24 -21.90 -3.90 -14.57
C ASP A 24 -21.32 -3.09 -15.74
N ARG A 25 -21.85 -3.33 -16.95
CA ARG A 25 -21.36 -2.76 -18.22
C ARG A 25 -21.45 -1.23 -18.30
N ARG A 26 -22.03 -0.57 -17.30
CA ARG A 26 -22.28 0.87 -17.32
C ARG A 26 -21.10 1.74 -16.90
N VAL A 27 -20.01 1.18 -16.35
CA VAL A 27 -18.86 1.97 -15.85
C VAL A 27 -17.66 1.99 -16.82
N TYR A 28 -17.58 1.10 -17.81
CA TYR A 28 -16.46 1.04 -18.78
C TYR A 28 -16.92 0.73 -20.21
N PRO A 29 -17.08 1.73 -21.10
CA PRO A 29 -17.51 1.51 -22.46
C PRO A 29 -16.33 1.23 -23.40
N SER A 30 -15.63 0.10 -23.24
CA SER A 30 -14.90 -0.55 -24.36
C SER A 30 -14.17 -1.82 -23.90
N GLN A 31 -14.81 -2.98 -24.05
CA GLN A 31 -14.06 -4.23 -24.26
C GLN A 31 -14.92 -5.19 -25.08
N ARG A 32 -14.57 -5.34 -26.38
CA ARG A 32 -15.14 -6.37 -27.25
C ARG A 32 -14.44 -7.71 -26.98
N ARG A 33 -15.28 -8.74 -26.90
CA ARG A 33 -15.08 -10.20 -26.99
C ARG A 33 -13.64 -10.73 -27.07
N SER A 34 -13.30 -11.58 -26.10
CA SER A 34 -12.57 -12.84 -26.33
C SER A 34 -12.96 -13.87 -25.27
N HIS A 35 -12.96 -15.13 -25.68
CA HIS A 35 -13.66 -16.26 -25.09
C HIS A 35 -13.05 -16.77 -23.76
N LEU A 36 -13.91 -17.43 -22.95
CA LEU A 36 -13.59 -18.30 -21.81
C LEU A 36 -12.71 -17.69 -20.70
N LEU A 37 -13.30 -17.04 -19.69
CA LEU A 37 -12.56 -16.64 -18.49
C LEU A 37 -13.30 -16.94 -17.20
N SER A 38 -12.60 -17.71 -16.36
CA SER A 38 -12.88 -17.93 -14.94
C SER A 38 -13.20 -16.59 -14.24
N PRO A 39 -14.24 -16.53 -13.42
CA PRO A 39 -14.70 -15.29 -12.81
C PRO A 39 -13.73 -14.88 -11.69
N ARG A 40 -12.88 -13.90 -12.00
CA ARG A 40 -11.82 -13.36 -11.14
C ARG A 40 -12.01 -11.84 -11.03
N LEU A 41 -11.95 -11.30 -9.82
CA LEU A 41 -11.90 -9.87 -9.58
C LEU A 41 -10.48 -9.38 -9.91
N LEU A 42 -10.40 -8.45 -10.85
CA LEU A 42 -9.19 -7.69 -11.14
C LEU A 42 -9.39 -6.26 -10.60
N LEU A 43 -8.76 -5.93 -9.48
CA LEU A 43 -8.52 -4.54 -9.12
C LEU A 43 -7.19 -4.15 -9.78
N ARG A 44 -7.29 -3.32 -10.83
CA ARG A 44 -6.17 -2.98 -11.71
C ARG A 44 -5.20 -1.97 -11.09
N THR A 45 -5.54 -1.37 -9.94
CA THR A 45 -4.87 -0.18 -9.40
C THR A 45 -4.79 -0.21 -7.88
N GLY A 46 -3.58 -0.37 -7.37
CA GLY A 46 -3.13 -0.26 -5.99
C GLY A 46 -1.82 0.50 -5.98
N SER A 47 -1.46 1.11 -4.85
CA SER A 47 -0.17 1.80 -4.69
C SER A 47 0.62 1.14 -3.56
N HIS A 48 1.93 1.07 -3.74
CA HIS A 48 2.87 0.62 -2.71
C HIS A 48 3.48 1.85 -2.04
N ASP A 49 3.55 1.79 -0.71
CA ASP A 49 3.98 2.93 0.13
C ASP A 49 3.21 4.22 -0.16
N SER A 50 1.89 4.10 -0.28
CA SER A 50 0.94 5.17 -0.68
C SER A 50 1.04 6.46 0.14
N PHE A 51 1.57 6.40 1.34
CA PHE A 51 1.57 7.48 2.32
C PHE A 51 2.85 8.34 2.30
N SER A 52 3.73 8.09 1.33
CA SER A 52 5.05 8.73 1.23
C SER A 52 5.04 10.17 0.70
N TYR A 53 3.88 10.74 0.40
CA TYR A 53 3.73 12.10 -0.15
C TYR A 53 4.21 13.21 0.77
N TRP A 54 4.24 12.94 2.07
CA TRP A 54 4.75 13.89 3.05
C TRP A 54 5.62 13.18 4.08
N VAL A 55 6.71 13.84 4.45
CA VAL A 55 7.70 13.33 5.40
C VAL A 55 8.07 14.43 6.39
N ASP A 56 8.05 14.11 7.69
CA ASP A 56 8.48 15.01 8.74
C ASP A 56 10.02 15.17 8.75
N GLU A 57 10.50 16.32 8.28
CA GLU A 57 11.92 16.64 8.20
C GLU A 57 12.62 16.69 9.56
N LYS A 58 11.86 16.95 10.63
CA LYS A 58 12.40 17.05 12.00
C LYS A 58 12.45 15.69 12.69
N SER A 59 11.75 14.69 12.15
CA SER A 59 11.73 13.35 12.72
C SER A 59 13.07 12.59 12.54
N PRO A 60 13.35 11.64 13.46
CA PRO A 60 14.43 10.67 13.25
C PRO A 60 14.13 9.77 12.06
N VAL A 61 15.16 9.09 11.55
CA VAL A 61 15.01 8.08 10.49
C VAL A 61 14.10 6.95 10.97
N GLY A 62 13.25 6.46 10.08
CA GLY A 62 12.31 5.39 10.37
C GLY A 62 13.01 4.12 10.88
N PRO A 63 12.37 3.35 11.77
CA PRO A 63 12.93 2.11 12.31
C PRO A 63 13.17 1.04 11.24
N ASP A 64 12.46 1.11 10.12
CA ASP A 64 12.54 0.24 8.94
C ASP A 64 13.89 0.32 8.20
N GLN A 65 14.72 1.34 8.48
CA GLN A 65 16.02 1.51 7.86
C GLN A 65 17.15 0.79 8.60
N THR A 66 18.15 0.33 7.83
CA THR A 66 19.34 -0.35 8.38
C THR A 66 20.20 0.58 9.25
N ALA A 67 20.98 0.02 10.17
CA ALA A 67 21.87 0.79 11.05
C ALA A 67 22.89 1.64 10.27
N ALA A 68 23.37 1.14 9.12
CA ALA A 68 24.25 1.88 8.23
C ALA A 68 23.58 3.14 7.66
N ILE A 69 22.33 3.02 7.21
CA ILE A 69 21.53 4.15 6.70
C ILE A 69 21.23 5.15 7.83
N LYS A 70 20.84 4.67 9.02
CA LYS A 70 20.63 5.51 10.21
C LYS A 70 21.88 6.34 10.57
N ARG A 71 23.08 5.76 10.42
CA ARG A 71 24.35 6.46 10.64
C ARG A 71 24.65 7.50 9.56
N LEU A 72 24.45 7.14 8.29
CA LEU A 72 24.68 8.04 7.14
C LEU A 72 23.70 9.22 7.12
N ALA A 73 22.46 9.02 7.55
CA ALA A 73 21.43 10.05 7.63
C ALA A 73 21.71 11.19 8.63
N ARG A 74 22.74 11.06 9.48
CA ARG A 74 23.25 12.17 10.31
C ARG A 74 23.85 13.29 9.46
N ILE A 75 24.22 13.00 8.21
CA ILE A 75 24.72 13.98 7.24
C ILE A 75 23.51 14.62 6.54
N SER A 76 23.39 15.96 6.60
CA SER A 76 22.20 16.68 6.11
C SER A 76 21.93 16.43 4.61
N LEU A 77 22.98 16.31 3.81
CA LEU A 77 22.88 16.00 2.37
C LEU A 77 22.31 14.60 2.12
N VAL A 78 22.71 13.61 2.93
CA VAL A 78 22.16 12.25 2.85
C VAL A 78 20.70 12.24 3.31
N LYS A 79 20.34 12.99 4.36
CA LYS A 79 18.93 13.13 4.80
C LYS A 79 18.05 13.76 3.71
N LYS A 80 18.55 14.79 3.00
CA LYS A 80 17.85 15.40 1.85
C LYS A 80 17.66 14.42 0.68
N LEU A 81 18.62 13.52 0.45
CA LEU A 81 18.51 12.48 -0.58
C LEU A 81 17.59 11.35 -0.16
N MET A 82 17.65 10.94 1.10
CA MET A 82 16.67 10.01 1.67
C MET A 82 15.26 10.55 1.57
N LYS A 83 15.02 11.85 1.79
CA LYS A 83 13.72 12.48 1.51
C LYS A 83 13.28 12.25 0.06
N LYS A 84 14.16 12.51 -0.92
CA LYS A 84 13.85 12.29 -2.35
C LYS A 84 13.58 10.83 -2.72
N TRP A 85 14.07 9.88 -1.93
CA TRP A 85 13.88 8.44 -2.14
C TRP A 85 12.75 7.84 -1.31
N SER A 86 12.45 8.44 -0.16
CA SER A 86 11.36 8.07 0.73
C SER A 86 10.02 8.55 0.21
N VAL A 87 9.98 9.58 -0.64
CA VAL A 87 8.77 10.02 -1.35
C VAL A 87 8.59 9.14 -2.59
N THR A 88 7.69 8.16 -2.53
CA THR A 88 7.34 7.24 -3.62
C THR A 88 6.03 7.61 -4.33
N GLN A 89 5.24 8.51 -3.75
CA GLN A 89 3.98 9.06 -4.25
C GLN A 89 3.97 10.55 -3.92
N ASN A 90 3.57 11.44 -4.84
CA ASN A 90 3.34 12.87 -4.54
C ASN A 90 1.88 13.17 -4.17
N LEU A 91 1.05 12.12 -4.07
CA LEU A 91 -0.39 12.22 -3.96
C LEU A 91 -0.87 11.86 -2.56
N THR A 92 -1.82 12.64 -2.03
CA THR A 92 -2.51 12.31 -0.77
C THR A 92 -3.33 11.02 -0.90
N PHE A 93 -3.88 10.52 0.21
CA PHE A 93 -4.76 9.34 0.14
C PHE A 93 -5.98 9.63 -0.71
N ARG A 94 -6.56 10.81 -0.55
CA ARG A 94 -7.71 11.24 -1.36
C ARG A 94 -7.38 11.30 -2.85
N GLU A 95 -6.26 11.91 -3.23
CA GLU A 95 -5.86 12.02 -4.64
C GLU A 95 -5.60 10.65 -5.28
N GLN A 96 -5.02 9.71 -4.53
CA GLN A 96 -4.84 8.33 -5.01
C GLN A 96 -6.18 7.62 -5.22
N LEU A 97 -7.13 7.81 -4.29
CA LEU A 97 -8.49 7.29 -4.44
C LEU A 97 -9.18 7.91 -5.66
N GLU A 98 -9.05 9.21 -5.88
CA GLU A 98 -9.60 9.90 -7.06
C GLU A 98 -8.94 9.40 -8.36
N ALA A 99 -7.65 9.02 -8.32
CA ALA A 99 -6.93 8.38 -9.42
C ALA A 99 -7.24 6.88 -9.61
N GLY A 100 -8.13 6.30 -8.78
CA GLY A 100 -8.59 4.93 -8.93
C GLY A 100 -7.83 3.87 -8.11
N ILE A 101 -6.90 4.27 -7.23
CA ILE A 101 -6.22 3.35 -6.30
C ILE A 101 -7.22 2.80 -5.28
N ARG A 102 -7.28 1.48 -5.09
CA ARG A 102 -8.17 0.83 -4.09
C ARG A 102 -7.47 -0.11 -3.13
N TYR A 103 -6.17 -0.31 -3.30
CA TYR A 103 -5.33 -1.07 -2.39
C TYR A 103 -4.18 -0.20 -1.90
N PHE A 104 -4.00 -0.21 -0.58
CA PHE A 104 -2.96 0.55 0.11
C PHE A 104 -2.10 -0.42 0.93
N ASP A 105 -0.83 -0.54 0.56
CA ASP A 105 0.19 -1.25 1.36
C ASP A 105 0.73 -0.29 2.43
N LEU A 106 0.34 -0.51 3.69
CA LEU A 106 0.55 0.39 4.81
C LEU A 106 1.61 -0.14 5.76
N ARG A 107 2.56 0.74 6.09
CA ARG A 107 3.58 0.50 7.11
C ARG A 107 3.43 1.56 8.18
N VAL A 108 3.39 1.14 9.44
CA VAL A 108 3.11 2.03 10.57
C VAL A 108 4.10 1.86 11.69
N SER A 109 4.34 2.95 12.43
CA SER A 109 5.25 2.95 13.57
C SER A 109 4.76 3.88 14.67
N SER A 110 5.11 3.54 15.91
CA SER A 110 5.17 4.55 16.98
C SER A 110 6.37 5.48 16.74
N LYS A 111 6.31 6.69 17.29
CA LYS A 111 7.40 7.67 17.22
C LYS A 111 8.11 7.79 18.58
N PRO A 112 9.45 7.72 18.64
CA PRO A 112 10.17 7.89 19.90
C PRO A 112 9.90 9.25 20.54
N GLY A 113 9.59 9.25 21.85
CA GLY A 113 9.31 10.47 22.60
C GLY A 113 7.92 11.07 22.38
N ASP A 114 7.04 10.38 21.65
CA ASP A 114 5.64 10.77 21.51
C ASP A 114 4.86 10.36 22.76
N ALA A 115 4.46 11.36 23.56
CA ALA A 115 3.75 11.14 24.82
C ALA A 115 2.31 10.66 24.62
N ASP A 116 1.73 10.90 23.44
CA ASP A 116 0.33 10.60 23.14
C ASP A 116 0.15 9.18 22.57
N GLN A 117 1.25 8.42 22.44
CA GLN A 117 1.29 7.10 21.81
C GLN A 117 0.71 7.09 20.39
N GLU A 118 0.83 8.22 19.68
CA GLU A 118 0.29 8.33 18.33
C GLU A 118 1.07 7.47 17.33
N ILE A 119 0.39 7.13 16.23
CA ILE A 119 0.88 6.18 15.23
C ILE A 119 0.96 6.90 13.91
N TYR A 120 2.06 6.66 13.21
CA TYR A 120 2.42 7.35 11.99
C TYR A 120 2.64 6.35 10.88
N PHE A 121 2.30 6.73 9.66
CA PHE A 121 2.76 5.98 8.50
C PHE A 121 4.27 6.18 8.30
N ILE A 122 4.99 5.15 7.84
CA ILE A 122 6.45 5.22 7.68
C ILE A 122 7.00 4.55 6.41
N HIS A 123 7.90 5.22 5.71
CA HIS A 123 8.63 4.65 4.57
C HIS A 123 10.03 5.27 4.49
N GLY A 124 10.97 4.67 5.22
CA GLY A 124 12.29 5.21 5.52
C GLY A 124 12.32 6.43 6.44
N LEU A 125 11.26 7.23 6.44
CA LEU A 125 11.04 8.41 7.28
C LEU A 125 9.58 8.41 7.78
N PHE A 126 9.32 9.18 8.84
CA PHE A 126 7.97 9.35 9.39
C PHE A 126 7.12 10.25 8.49
N GLY A 127 5.93 9.80 8.14
CA GLY A 127 4.92 10.57 7.42
C GLY A 127 3.87 11.18 8.34
N ILE A 128 2.66 11.40 7.81
CA ILE A 128 1.51 11.90 8.56
C ILE A 128 1.01 10.88 9.61
N LYS A 129 0.18 11.35 10.55
CA LYS A 129 -0.48 10.45 11.50
C LYS A 129 -1.42 9.51 10.76
N VAL A 130 -1.54 8.29 11.27
CA VAL A 130 -2.47 7.30 10.71
C VAL A 130 -3.89 7.85 10.70
N TRP A 131 -4.30 8.52 11.80
CA TRP A 131 -5.61 9.14 11.91
C TRP A 131 -5.96 10.06 10.73
N ASP A 132 -5.05 10.96 10.35
CA ASP A 132 -5.29 11.93 9.28
C ASP A 132 -5.54 11.22 7.94
N GLY A 133 -4.74 10.20 7.62
CA GLY A 133 -4.92 9.41 6.40
C GLY A 133 -6.19 8.56 6.41
N LEU A 134 -6.58 8.00 7.56
CA LEU A 134 -7.85 7.27 7.69
C LEU A 134 -9.05 8.20 7.45
N MET A 135 -8.99 9.45 7.94
CA MET A 135 -10.05 10.44 7.73
C MET A 135 -10.14 10.92 6.28
N GLU A 136 -9.02 11.03 5.56
CA GLU A 136 -9.04 11.29 4.11
C GLU A 136 -9.76 10.17 3.35
N ILE A 137 -9.44 8.91 3.69
CA ILE A 137 -10.10 7.74 3.08
C ILE A 137 -11.59 7.73 3.42
N ASP A 138 -11.97 7.96 4.68
CA ASP A 138 -13.37 7.97 5.10
C ASP A 138 -14.19 9.07 4.40
N SER A 139 -13.60 10.26 4.25
CA SER A 139 -14.21 11.37 3.53
C SER A 139 -14.53 11.01 2.08
N PHE A 140 -13.59 10.33 1.40
CA PHE A 140 -13.82 9.80 0.04
C PHE A 140 -14.93 8.75 0.04
N LEU A 141 -14.87 7.74 0.91
CA LEU A 141 -15.85 6.65 0.95
C LEU A 141 -17.28 7.13 1.26
N THR A 142 -17.41 8.19 2.06
CA THR A 142 -18.69 8.83 2.36
C THR A 142 -19.31 9.47 1.10
N GLN A 143 -18.49 10.03 0.21
CA GLN A 143 -18.95 10.60 -1.06
C GLN A 143 -19.18 9.53 -2.14
N HIS A 144 -18.58 8.34 -1.98
CA HIS A 144 -18.60 7.28 -2.97
C HIS A 144 -19.04 5.92 -2.35
N PRO A 145 -20.34 5.73 -2.07
CA PRO A 145 -20.85 4.60 -1.27
C PRO A 145 -20.68 3.21 -1.91
N GLN A 146 -20.35 3.14 -3.21
CA GLN A 146 -20.09 1.87 -3.92
C GLN A 146 -18.59 1.52 -3.98
N GLU A 147 -17.71 2.40 -3.50
CA GLU A 147 -16.28 2.15 -3.52
C GLU A 147 -15.88 1.23 -2.38
N ILE A 148 -14.99 0.28 -2.68
CA ILE A 148 -14.42 -0.67 -1.72
C ILE A 148 -12.90 -0.46 -1.70
N VAL A 149 -12.32 -0.34 -0.50
CA VAL A 149 -10.88 -0.17 -0.30
C VAL A 149 -10.30 -1.30 0.55
N PHE A 150 -9.07 -1.65 0.23
CA PHE A 150 -8.27 -2.68 0.88
C PHE A 150 -7.10 -1.98 1.57
N LEU A 151 -7.12 -1.93 2.90
CA LEU A 151 -6.04 -1.34 3.69
C LEU A 151 -5.23 -2.48 4.30
N ASP A 152 -4.00 -2.63 3.82
CA ASP A 152 -3.11 -3.71 4.21
C ASP A 152 -2.06 -3.18 5.19
N PHE A 153 -2.33 -3.27 6.49
CA PHE A 153 -1.36 -2.97 7.54
C PHE A 153 -0.35 -4.11 7.63
N ASN A 154 0.60 -4.05 6.71
CA ASN A 154 1.54 -5.11 6.39
C ASN A 154 2.72 -5.15 7.38
N HIS A 155 3.19 -3.98 7.81
CA HIS A 155 4.32 -3.87 8.74
C HIS A 155 4.04 -2.92 9.91
N PHE A 156 4.38 -3.37 11.12
CA PHE A 156 4.29 -2.61 12.36
C PHE A 156 5.67 -2.49 12.98
N TYR A 157 6.11 -1.27 13.29
CA TYR A 157 7.44 -1.01 13.83
C TYR A 157 7.38 -0.26 15.16
N ALA A 158 8.23 -0.65 16.11
CA ALA A 158 8.31 -0.03 17.44
C ALA A 158 6.96 0.06 18.18
N MET A 159 5.97 -0.75 17.81
CA MET A 159 4.65 -0.77 18.42
C MET A 159 4.57 -1.89 19.46
N ASP A 160 4.01 -1.56 20.62
CA ASP A 160 3.62 -2.52 21.64
C ASP A 160 2.10 -2.77 21.62
N GLU A 161 1.61 -3.53 22.59
CA GLU A 161 0.18 -3.86 22.71
C GLU A 161 -0.72 -2.62 22.82
N ALA A 162 -0.28 -1.57 23.53
CA ALA A 162 -1.05 -0.33 23.70
C ALA A 162 -1.19 0.42 22.38
N HIS A 163 -0.10 0.49 21.60
CA HIS A 163 -0.14 1.07 20.26
C HIS A 163 -1.06 0.26 19.32
N HIS A 164 -1.02 -1.07 19.36
CA HIS A 164 -1.95 -1.88 18.56
C HIS A 164 -3.41 -1.64 18.94
N LYS A 165 -3.74 -1.61 20.24
CA LYS A 165 -5.10 -1.26 20.70
C LYS A 165 -5.54 0.11 20.20
N ARG A 166 -4.68 1.11 20.32
CA ARG A 166 -4.96 2.47 19.81
C ARG A 166 -5.21 2.48 18.31
N LEU A 167 -4.38 1.80 17.52
CA LEU A 167 -4.58 1.72 16.07
C LEU A 167 -5.94 1.13 15.71
N VAL A 168 -6.31 0.03 16.37
CA VAL A 168 -7.60 -0.63 16.14
C VAL A 168 -8.76 0.30 16.50
N LEU A 169 -8.66 1.02 17.63
CA LEU A 169 -9.65 2.03 18.00
C LEU A 169 -9.76 3.13 16.94
N ARG A 170 -8.65 3.68 16.46
CA ARG A 170 -8.65 4.71 15.39
C ARG A 170 -9.31 4.20 14.10
N ILE A 171 -9.06 2.94 13.73
CA ILE A 171 -9.71 2.30 12.56
C ILE A 171 -11.23 2.19 12.76
N GLN A 172 -11.67 1.80 13.96
CA GLN A 172 -13.10 1.73 14.30
C GLN A 172 -13.76 3.10 14.32
N GLU A 173 -13.11 4.09 14.92
CA GLU A 173 -13.58 5.48 14.97
C GLU A 173 -13.72 6.07 13.58
N ALA A 174 -12.74 5.85 12.70
CA ALA A 174 -12.74 6.42 11.35
C ALA A 174 -13.84 5.81 10.47
N PHE A 175 -13.97 4.48 10.45
CA PHE A 175 -14.79 3.81 9.44
C PHE A 175 -16.14 3.29 9.97
N GLY A 176 -16.26 3.03 11.27
CA GLY A 176 -17.50 2.58 11.90
C GLY A 176 -18.18 1.43 11.15
N ASN A 177 -19.40 1.67 10.68
CA ASN A 177 -20.22 0.70 9.94
C ASN A 177 -19.68 0.36 8.54
N LYS A 178 -18.73 1.14 8.00
CA LYS A 178 -18.08 0.85 6.71
C LYS A 178 -17.10 -0.33 6.83
N LEU A 179 -16.74 -0.79 8.02
CA LEU A 179 -15.82 -1.92 8.22
C LEU A 179 -16.43 -3.26 7.79
N CYS A 180 -15.70 -4.00 6.95
CA CYS A 180 -16.08 -5.32 6.48
C CYS A 180 -15.57 -6.42 7.44
N SER A 181 -16.49 -7.12 8.12
CA SER A 181 -16.15 -8.31 8.92
C SER A 181 -15.40 -9.38 8.11
N ALA A 182 -14.41 -10.00 8.75
CA ALA A 182 -13.65 -11.09 8.17
C ALA A 182 -14.55 -12.30 7.91
N CYS A 183 -14.47 -12.81 6.68
CA CYS A 183 -15.24 -13.98 6.26
C CYS A 183 -14.42 -14.85 5.30
N ARG A 184 -15.07 -15.86 4.72
CA ARG A 184 -14.47 -16.61 3.62
C ARG A 184 -14.32 -15.69 2.42
N VAL A 185 -13.16 -15.70 1.75
CA VAL A 185 -12.91 -14.84 0.59
C VAL A 185 -13.91 -15.15 -0.53
N GLU A 186 -14.29 -16.41 -0.68
CA GLU A 186 -15.22 -16.87 -1.71
C GLU A 186 -16.67 -16.41 -1.49
N SER A 187 -17.05 -16.10 -0.24
CA SER A 187 -18.39 -15.60 0.07
C SER A 187 -18.53 -14.09 -0.16
N MET A 188 -17.43 -13.39 -0.43
CA MET A 188 -17.48 -11.97 -0.72
C MET A 188 -17.95 -11.75 -2.14
N THR A 189 -18.81 -10.75 -2.33
CA THR A 189 -19.14 -10.18 -3.65
C THR A 189 -19.34 -8.67 -3.48
N LEU A 190 -19.10 -7.87 -4.52
CA LEU A 190 -19.38 -6.42 -4.46
C LEU A 190 -20.83 -6.14 -4.09
N ARG A 191 -21.77 -6.90 -4.66
CA ARG A 191 -23.20 -6.79 -4.31
C ARG A 191 -23.42 -6.99 -2.80
N ALA A 192 -22.89 -8.07 -2.24
CA ALA A 192 -23.04 -8.35 -0.81
C ALA A 192 -22.38 -7.27 0.08
N LEU A 193 -21.27 -6.67 -0.36
CA LEU A 193 -20.63 -5.56 0.35
C LEU A 193 -21.50 -4.29 0.30
N TRP A 194 -22.03 -3.95 -0.87
CA TRP A 194 -22.91 -2.78 -1.06
C TRP A 194 -24.23 -2.92 -0.30
N GLU A 195 -24.87 -4.10 -0.35
CA GLU A 195 -26.09 -4.39 0.41
C GLU A 195 -25.88 -4.23 1.92
N LYS A 196 -24.69 -4.61 2.41
CA LYS A 196 -24.30 -4.44 3.82
C LYS A 196 -23.77 -3.04 4.14
N LYS A 197 -23.58 -2.18 3.13
CA LYS A 197 -22.94 -0.86 3.24
C LYS A 197 -21.53 -0.92 3.86
N CYS A 198 -20.82 -2.02 3.66
CA CYS A 198 -19.43 -2.15 4.07
C CYS A 198 -18.51 -1.78 2.90
N GLN A 199 -17.46 -1.01 3.17
CA GLN A 199 -16.55 -0.44 2.18
C GLN A 199 -15.07 -0.74 2.47
N VAL A 200 -14.69 -1.07 3.70
CA VAL A 200 -13.29 -1.13 4.12
C VAL A 200 -12.90 -2.52 4.58
N LEU A 201 -11.98 -3.14 3.85
CA LEU A 201 -11.31 -4.37 4.28
C LEU A 201 -9.97 -4.01 4.93
N ILE A 202 -9.78 -4.42 6.18
CA ILE A 202 -8.53 -4.22 6.93
C ILE A 202 -7.79 -5.54 7.01
N PHE A 203 -6.60 -5.62 6.43
CA PHE A 203 -5.68 -6.74 6.63
C PHE A 203 -4.63 -6.35 7.66
N TYR A 204 -4.39 -7.25 8.62
CA TYR A 204 -3.60 -6.94 9.79
C TYR A 204 -2.56 -8.05 10.02
N HIS A 205 -1.28 -7.72 9.84
CA HIS A 205 -0.15 -8.64 9.95
C HIS A 205 0.34 -8.85 11.40
N CYS A 206 -0.57 -8.79 12.37
CA CYS A 206 -0.30 -9.03 13.80
C CYS A 206 -1.46 -9.84 14.41
N PRO A 207 -1.22 -10.80 15.34
CA PRO A 207 -2.25 -11.69 15.89
C PRO A 207 -3.47 -11.02 16.54
N PHE A 208 -3.46 -9.69 16.72
CA PHE A 208 -4.62 -8.88 17.07
C PHE A 208 -5.85 -9.12 16.18
N TYR A 209 -5.67 -9.56 14.94
CA TYR A 209 -6.80 -9.94 14.08
C TYR A 209 -7.70 -11.03 14.70
N LYS A 210 -7.19 -11.82 15.66
CA LYS A 210 -7.97 -12.84 16.37
C LYS A 210 -8.97 -12.25 17.37
N GLN A 211 -8.74 -11.01 17.81
CA GLN A 211 -9.54 -10.34 18.84
C GLN A 211 -10.66 -9.47 18.25
N TYR A 212 -10.51 -9.03 17.00
CA TYR A 212 -11.42 -8.09 16.34
C TYR A 212 -11.97 -8.68 15.05
N PRO A 213 -13.30 -8.86 14.91
CA PRO A 213 -13.89 -9.61 13.80
C PRO A 213 -13.75 -8.92 12.44
N PHE A 214 -13.49 -7.61 12.39
CA PHE A 214 -13.27 -6.87 11.14
C PHE A 214 -11.81 -6.85 10.66
N LEU A 215 -10.89 -7.37 11.47
CA LEU A 215 -9.49 -7.50 11.08
C LEU A 215 -9.29 -8.84 10.37
N TRP A 216 -8.92 -8.76 9.10
CA TRP A 216 -8.55 -9.92 8.31
C TRP A 216 -7.10 -10.31 8.63
N PRO A 217 -6.80 -11.62 8.74
CA PRO A 217 -5.43 -12.07 8.87
C PRO A 217 -4.60 -11.63 7.67
N GLY A 218 -3.42 -11.04 7.88
CA GLY A 218 -2.53 -10.61 6.79
C GLY A 218 -2.22 -11.69 5.73
N LYS A 219 -2.10 -12.95 6.16
CA LYS A 219 -1.94 -14.11 5.26
C LYS A 219 -3.08 -14.31 4.24
N LYS A 220 -4.20 -13.60 4.38
CA LYS A 220 -5.30 -13.58 3.42
C LYS A 220 -5.05 -12.67 2.23
N ILE A 221 -4.04 -11.79 2.27
CA ILE A 221 -3.67 -10.91 1.15
C ILE A 221 -2.15 -10.97 0.88
N PRO A 222 -1.59 -12.13 0.53
CA PRO A 222 -0.17 -12.25 0.22
C PRO A 222 0.26 -11.23 -0.85
N ALA A 223 1.27 -10.42 -0.50
CA ALA A 223 1.90 -9.41 -1.34
C ALA A 223 3.39 -9.70 -1.54
N PRO A 224 3.74 -10.72 -2.35
CA PRO A 224 5.11 -11.09 -2.61
C PRO A 224 5.85 -10.00 -3.42
N TRP A 225 7.11 -9.76 -3.06
CA TRP A 225 7.95 -8.70 -3.64
C TRP A 225 9.20 -9.29 -4.32
N ALA A 226 9.43 -8.92 -5.58
CA ALA A 226 10.51 -9.48 -6.40
C ALA A 226 11.92 -9.09 -5.93
N ASN A 227 12.05 -7.97 -5.22
CA ASN A 227 13.31 -7.42 -4.71
C ASN A 227 14.44 -7.43 -5.76
N THR A 228 14.18 -6.86 -6.93
CA THR A 228 15.09 -6.92 -8.10
C THR A 228 15.19 -5.59 -8.82
N THR A 229 16.36 -5.34 -9.42
CA THR A 229 16.59 -4.20 -10.34
C THR A 229 16.32 -4.57 -11.81
N SER A 230 16.12 -5.85 -12.11
CA SER A 230 15.96 -6.35 -13.48
C SER A 230 14.48 -6.51 -13.83
N VAL A 231 14.05 -5.85 -14.91
CA VAL A 231 12.69 -5.96 -15.47
C VAL A 231 12.37 -7.41 -15.84
N SER A 232 13.25 -8.12 -16.53
CA SER A 232 13.00 -9.52 -16.92
C SER A 232 12.79 -10.44 -15.71
N LYS A 233 13.55 -10.23 -14.62
CA LYS A 233 13.35 -10.96 -13.37
C LYS A 233 12.03 -10.59 -12.69
N LEU A 234 11.62 -9.32 -12.77
CA LEU A 234 10.33 -8.86 -12.25
C LEU A 234 9.18 -9.50 -13.04
N VAL A 235 9.23 -9.50 -14.37
CA VAL A 235 8.20 -10.12 -15.22
C VAL A 235 8.09 -11.62 -14.92
N LEU A 236 9.22 -12.33 -14.89
CA LEU A 236 9.24 -13.76 -14.53
C LEU A 236 8.64 -13.98 -13.14
N PHE A 237 9.02 -13.16 -12.15
CA PHE A 237 8.46 -13.25 -10.80
C PHE A 237 6.94 -13.02 -10.77
N LEU A 238 6.43 -12.04 -11.51
CA LEU A 238 4.99 -11.77 -11.61
C LEU A 238 4.25 -12.95 -12.26
N GLU A 239 4.79 -13.52 -13.33
CA GLU A 239 4.22 -14.70 -13.99
C GLU A 239 4.21 -15.91 -13.06
N THR A 240 5.33 -16.20 -12.40
CA THR A 240 5.46 -17.32 -11.46
C THR A 240 4.49 -17.16 -10.29
N THR A 241 4.51 -16.02 -9.60
CA THR A 241 3.64 -15.78 -8.43
C THR A 241 2.16 -15.75 -8.80
N LEU A 242 1.82 -15.27 -9.99
CA LEU A 242 0.46 -15.36 -10.51
C LEU A 242 0.07 -16.81 -10.75
N SER A 243 0.96 -17.64 -11.31
CA SER A 243 0.67 -19.06 -11.60
C SER A 243 0.54 -19.93 -10.34
N GLU A 244 1.35 -19.63 -9.31
CA GLU A 244 1.41 -20.38 -8.05
C GLU A 244 0.41 -19.89 -7.00
N ARG A 245 -0.32 -18.80 -7.28
CA ARG A 245 -1.24 -18.21 -6.30
C ARG A 245 -2.29 -19.21 -5.84
N ALA A 246 -2.70 -19.08 -4.58
CA ALA A 246 -3.77 -19.92 -4.04
C ALA A 246 -5.05 -19.76 -4.87
N PRO A 247 -5.66 -20.86 -5.36
CA PRO A 247 -6.88 -20.78 -6.17
C PRO A 247 -8.08 -20.31 -5.34
N ARG A 248 -8.02 -20.47 -4.02
CA ARG A 248 -9.09 -20.17 -3.06
C ARG A 248 -8.50 -19.73 -1.73
N GLY A 249 -9.33 -19.10 -0.91
CA GLY A 249 -9.03 -18.80 0.48
C GLY A 249 -8.20 -17.55 0.73
N SER A 250 -7.64 -16.91 -0.30
CA SER A 250 -6.89 -15.65 -0.17
C SER A 250 -7.12 -14.75 -1.39
N PHE A 251 -6.89 -13.46 -1.18
CA PHE A 251 -6.55 -12.50 -2.22
C PHE A 251 -5.12 -12.77 -2.72
N HIS A 252 -4.71 -12.06 -3.76
CA HIS A 252 -3.36 -12.12 -4.31
C HIS A 252 -2.96 -10.73 -4.78
N VAL A 253 -1.82 -10.23 -4.34
CA VAL A 253 -1.30 -8.93 -4.76
C VAL A 253 -0.09 -9.18 -5.67
N SER A 254 -0.10 -8.56 -6.84
CA SER A 254 1.01 -8.56 -7.78
C SER A 254 1.69 -7.19 -7.73
N GLN A 255 2.93 -7.15 -7.21
CA GLN A 255 3.69 -5.92 -7.07
C GLN A 255 4.67 -5.75 -8.23
N ALA A 256 4.34 -4.89 -9.19
CA ALA A 256 5.21 -4.59 -10.34
C ALA A 256 6.24 -3.50 -9.98
N ILE A 257 7.11 -3.78 -9.01
CA ILE A 257 8.01 -2.80 -8.40
C ILE A 257 9.46 -3.24 -8.54
N LEU A 258 10.30 -2.35 -9.07
CA LEU A 258 11.75 -2.54 -9.08
C LEU A 258 12.39 -1.98 -7.80
N THR A 259 13.38 -2.69 -7.28
CA THR A 259 14.08 -2.33 -6.05
C THR A 259 15.51 -1.91 -6.34
N PRO A 260 15.89 -0.64 -6.10
CA PRO A 260 17.27 -0.21 -6.28
C PRO A 260 18.21 -0.86 -5.25
N ARG A 261 19.43 -1.24 -5.68
CA ARG A 261 20.46 -1.79 -4.77
C ARG A 261 21.14 -0.67 -3.97
N VAL A 262 21.56 -0.95 -2.73
CA VAL A 262 22.32 -0.02 -1.86
C VAL A 262 23.58 0.55 -2.54
N LYS A 263 24.28 -0.24 -3.37
CA LYS A 263 25.44 0.24 -4.15
C LYS A 263 25.05 1.19 -5.30
N THR A 264 23.86 1.03 -5.89
CA THR A 264 23.30 1.95 -6.90
C THR A 264 22.85 3.25 -6.25
N ILE A 265 22.26 3.16 -5.06
CA ILE A 265 21.92 4.28 -4.18
C ILE A 265 23.18 5.08 -3.81
N ALA A 266 24.28 4.41 -3.45
CA ALA A 266 25.55 5.05 -3.14
C ALA A 266 26.27 5.66 -4.36
N ARG A 267 26.17 5.06 -5.56
CA ARG A 267 26.71 5.66 -6.81
C ARG A 267 25.88 6.84 -7.32
N GLY A 268 24.57 6.84 -7.06
CA GLY A 268 23.68 7.97 -7.34
C GLY A 268 24.04 9.24 -6.56
N LEU A 269 24.85 9.14 -5.49
CA LEU A 269 25.38 10.27 -4.72
C LEU A 269 26.34 11.17 -5.53
N VAL A 270 26.89 10.68 -6.64
CA VAL A 270 27.87 11.42 -7.47
C VAL A 270 27.32 11.83 -8.84
N GLY A 271 26.23 11.21 -9.33
CA GLY A 271 25.77 11.41 -10.71
C GLY A 271 24.25 11.41 -10.97
N GLY A 272 23.40 11.34 -9.94
CA GLY A 272 21.94 11.27 -10.12
C GLY A 272 21.46 9.90 -10.64
N LEU A 273 20.32 9.42 -10.13
CA LEU A 273 19.79 8.09 -10.49
C LEU A 273 19.33 7.96 -11.96
N LYS A 274 19.13 9.07 -12.67
CA LYS A 274 18.60 9.09 -14.05
C LYS A 274 19.50 8.32 -15.04
N ASN A 275 20.82 8.30 -14.81
CA ASN A 275 21.78 7.69 -15.74
C ASN A 275 22.12 6.23 -15.40
N THR A 276 21.65 5.68 -14.28
CA THR A 276 22.09 4.35 -13.82
C THR A 276 21.04 3.25 -14.03
N LEU A 277 19.78 3.60 -14.31
CA LEU A 277 18.68 2.63 -14.44
C LEU A 277 18.09 2.51 -15.84
N VAL A 278 18.50 3.36 -16.80
CA VAL A 278 17.99 3.36 -18.18
C VAL A 278 19.04 2.94 -19.22
N HIS A 279 20.27 2.63 -18.81
CA HIS A 279 21.27 2.08 -19.72
C HIS A 279 21.98 0.86 -19.14
N ARG A 280 21.42 -0.32 -19.42
CA ARG A 280 22.06 -1.47 -20.09
C ARG A 280 21.07 -2.60 -20.28
#